data_AF-A0A947N596-F1
#
_entry.id   AF-A0A947N596-F1
#
_cell.length_a   1.000
_cell.length_b   1.000
_cell.length_c   1.000
_cell.angle_alpha   90.00
_cell.angle_beta   90.00
_cell.angle_gamma   90.00
#
_symmetry.space_group_name_H-M   'P 1'
#
loop_
_entity.id
_entity.type
_entity.pdbx_description
1 polymer ?
#
loop_
_entity_poly.entity_id
_entity_poly.type
_entity_poly.pdbx_seq_one_letter_code
_entity_poly.pdbx_strand_id
1 'polypeptide(L)'
;MTNEKKDFPAKLVYQPVLGFVEQVASKAPAPGGGSVAALSGSLGAALLGMVINLTIGKKNYADVTPRFTELRGQIEELRSKLTERIDDDTAAFNRMRAAAKLPERDDVERKEKEAELIAATREGVDVPESTMSLCLQTLEFAPEIAECGNVNTVSDAGTAAELLLAGLEGAAMNVLINLPGLPADQTSAYRKEVDDARKRGRAIVENVRSIVGKKLVA
;
A
#
# COMPACT_ATOMS: atom_id res chain seq x y z
N MET A 1 30.11 -17.50 -14.96
CA MET A 1 28.80 -17.89 -14.42
C MET A 1 27.76 -17.12 -15.20
N THR A 2 26.93 -17.83 -15.94
CA THR A 2 25.97 -17.29 -16.91
C THR A 2 24.94 -16.43 -16.21
N ASN A 3 24.83 -15.18 -16.67
CA ASN A 3 23.79 -14.24 -16.27
C ASN A 3 22.49 -14.69 -16.95
N GLU A 4 21.87 -15.75 -16.43
CA GLU A 4 20.54 -16.14 -16.86
C GLU A 4 19.60 -14.98 -16.56
N LYS A 5 19.00 -14.42 -17.61
CA LYS A 5 17.86 -13.51 -17.45
C LYS A 5 16.77 -14.32 -16.76
N LYS A 6 16.61 -14.14 -15.44
CA LYS A 6 15.44 -14.63 -14.72
C LYS A 6 14.23 -13.99 -15.37
N ASP A 7 13.48 -14.79 -16.10
CA ASP A 7 12.24 -14.35 -16.73
C ASP A 7 11.18 -14.31 -15.63
N PHE A 8 10.86 -13.10 -15.17
CA PHE A 8 9.87 -12.90 -14.12
C PHE A 8 8.47 -13.01 -14.73
N PRO A 9 7.48 -13.61 -14.03
CA PRO A 9 6.11 -13.67 -14.53
C PRO A 9 5.57 -12.25 -14.76
N ALA A 10 4.64 -12.14 -15.71
CA ALA A 10 4.16 -10.87 -16.22
C ALA A 10 3.50 -9.97 -15.16
N LYS A 11 2.92 -10.56 -14.10
CA LYS A 11 2.40 -9.83 -12.93
C LYS A 11 3.25 -10.12 -11.69
N LEU A 12 3.52 -9.07 -10.91
CA LEU A 12 4.32 -9.11 -9.69
C LEU A 12 3.64 -9.97 -8.62
N VAL A 13 2.31 -9.91 -8.53
CA VAL A 13 1.53 -10.65 -7.52
C VAL A 13 1.60 -12.17 -7.67
N TYR A 14 2.04 -12.68 -8.83
CA TYR A 14 2.24 -14.11 -9.06
C TYR A 14 3.69 -14.56 -8.87
N GLN A 15 4.59 -13.65 -8.50
CA GLN A 15 5.97 -14.01 -8.23
C GLN A 15 6.11 -14.75 -6.91
N PRO A 16 6.98 -15.77 -6.84
CA PRO A 16 7.49 -16.23 -5.56
C PRO A 16 8.12 -15.06 -4.81
N VAL A 17 7.95 -15.00 -3.49
CA VAL A 17 8.48 -13.91 -2.64
C VAL A 17 9.97 -13.66 -2.92
N LEU A 18 10.77 -14.71 -3.05
CA LEU A 18 12.20 -14.58 -3.39
C LEU A 18 12.40 -13.88 -4.75
N GLY A 19 11.59 -14.23 -5.75
CA GLY A 19 11.65 -13.59 -7.07
C GLY A 19 11.31 -12.10 -7.00
N PHE A 20 10.24 -11.75 -6.30
CA PHE A 20 9.86 -10.34 -6.11
C PHE A 20 10.98 -9.55 -5.42
N VAL A 21 11.55 -10.08 -4.34
CA VAL A 21 12.66 -9.44 -3.60
C VAL A 21 13.89 -9.27 -4.49
N GLU A 22 14.26 -10.28 -5.27
CA GLU A 22 15.37 -10.19 -6.22
C GLU A 22 15.11 -9.15 -7.32
N GLN A 23 13.86 -9.04 -7.80
CA GLN A 23 13.51 -8.06 -8.82
C GLN A 23 13.55 -6.63 -8.27
N VAL A 24 13.04 -6.39 -7.05
CA VAL A 24 13.15 -5.10 -6.35
C VAL A 24 14.62 -4.71 -6.13
N ALA A 25 15.48 -5.66 -5.81
CA ALA A 25 16.92 -5.43 -5.61
C ALA A 25 17.71 -5.27 -6.92
N SER A 26 17.07 -5.43 -8.08
CA SER A 26 17.74 -5.41 -9.37
C SER A 26 18.03 -3.99 -9.88
N LYS A 27 18.68 -3.88 -11.05
CA LYS A 27 18.87 -2.59 -11.76
C LYS A 27 17.64 -2.17 -12.57
N ALA A 28 16.57 -2.97 -12.57
CA ALA A 28 15.34 -2.61 -13.27
C ALA A 28 14.71 -1.37 -12.59
N PRO A 29 14.13 -0.45 -13.36
CA PRO A 29 13.54 0.76 -12.78
C PRO A 29 12.18 0.50 -12.10
N ALA A 30 11.60 -0.68 -12.29
CA ALA A 30 10.39 -1.15 -11.62
C ALA A 30 10.44 -2.69 -11.44
N PRO A 31 9.81 -3.26 -10.39
CA PRO A 31 9.03 -2.62 -9.34
C PRO A 31 9.86 -1.73 -8.42
N GLY A 32 9.25 -0.64 -7.94
CA GLY A 32 9.89 0.36 -7.10
C GLY A 32 9.27 0.47 -5.71
N GLY A 33 9.50 1.62 -5.06
CA GLY A 33 9.01 1.88 -3.70
C GLY A 33 7.49 1.84 -3.57
N GLY A 34 6.73 2.25 -4.60
CA GLY A 34 5.27 2.21 -4.58
C GLY A 34 4.72 0.78 -4.58
N SER A 35 5.22 -0.11 -5.45
CA SER A 35 4.88 -1.54 -5.43
C SER A 35 5.21 -2.19 -4.06
N VAL A 36 6.34 -1.83 -3.45
CA VAL A 36 6.71 -2.33 -2.12
C VAL A 36 5.80 -1.77 -1.02
N ALA A 37 5.41 -0.50 -1.12
CA ALA A 37 4.45 0.12 -0.20
C ALA A 37 3.07 -0.57 -0.27
N ALA A 38 2.58 -0.85 -1.47
CA ALA A 38 1.35 -1.61 -1.69
C ALA A 38 1.43 -3.04 -1.13
N LEU A 39 2.57 -3.73 -1.33
CA LEU A 39 2.81 -5.04 -0.75
C LEU A 39 2.84 -5.00 0.79
N SER A 40 3.49 -4.00 1.39
CA SER A 40 3.50 -3.80 2.84
C SER A 40 2.08 -3.64 3.37
N GLY A 41 1.28 -2.80 2.71
CA GLY A 41 -0.13 -2.61 3.05
C GLY A 41 -0.95 -3.89 2.94
N SER A 42 -0.79 -4.66 1.85
CA SER A 42 -1.55 -5.90 1.64
C SER A 42 -1.19 -6.99 2.65
N LEU A 43 0.09 -7.10 3.04
CA LEU A 43 0.53 -7.99 4.11
C LEU A 43 -0.04 -7.58 5.46
N GLY A 44 -0.06 -6.28 5.78
CA GLY A 44 -0.68 -5.76 6.99
C GLY A 44 -2.19 -6.06 7.04
N ALA A 45 -2.92 -5.83 5.93
CA ALA A 45 -4.33 -6.19 5.81
C ALA A 45 -4.57 -7.70 6.00
N ALA A 46 -3.74 -8.53 5.36
CA ALA A 46 -3.82 -9.98 5.49
C ALA A 46 -3.61 -10.45 6.94
N LEU A 47 -2.68 -9.83 7.66
CA LEU A 47 -2.37 -10.19 9.04
C LEU A 47 -3.49 -9.76 10.01
N LEU A 48 -4.13 -8.60 9.80
CA LEU A 48 -5.37 -8.27 10.52
C LEU A 48 -6.49 -9.28 10.21
N GLY A 49 -6.64 -9.68 8.96
CA GLY A 49 -7.60 -10.72 8.56
C GLY A 49 -7.35 -12.06 9.25
N MET A 50 -6.08 -12.45 9.42
CA MET A 50 -5.68 -13.63 10.20
C MET A 50 -6.10 -13.50 11.67
N VAL A 51 -5.85 -12.36 12.32
CA VAL A 51 -6.29 -12.12 13.71
C VAL A 51 -7.81 -12.25 13.83
N ILE A 52 -8.56 -11.67 12.89
CA ILE A 52 -10.02 -11.79 12.85
C ILE A 52 -10.45 -13.26 12.72
N ASN A 53 -9.87 -14.00 11.78
CA ASN A 53 -10.20 -15.41 11.55
C ASN A 53 -9.87 -16.30 12.74
N LEU A 54 -8.79 -16.01 13.47
CA LEU A 54 -8.40 -16.73 14.69
C LEU A 54 -9.18 -16.30 15.93
N THR A 55 -10.01 -15.27 15.82
CA THR A 55 -10.92 -14.80 16.87
C THR A 55 -12.31 -15.40 16.71
N ILE A 56 -12.85 -15.37 15.48
CA ILE A 56 -14.17 -15.92 15.16
C ILE A 56 -14.28 -17.40 15.53
N GLY A 57 -15.39 -17.80 16.16
CA GLY A 57 -15.68 -19.19 16.50
C GLY A 57 -15.06 -19.69 17.80
N LYS A 58 -14.24 -18.87 18.47
CA LYS A 58 -13.75 -19.18 19.82
C LYS A 58 -14.78 -18.83 20.89
N LYS A 59 -14.99 -19.75 21.83
CA LYS A 59 -15.96 -19.60 22.93
C LYS A 59 -15.78 -18.30 23.73
N ASN A 60 -14.54 -17.91 24.01
CA ASN A 60 -14.23 -16.71 24.79
C ASN A 60 -14.41 -15.39 24.00
N TYR A 61 -14.74 -15.47 22.72
CA TYR A 61 -14.87 -14.32 21.81
C TYR A 61 -16.25 -14.31 21.11
N ALA A 62 -17.24 -15.00 21.69
CA ALA A 62 -18.59 -15.08 21.13
C ALA A 62 -19.23 -13.68 20.97
N ASP A 63 -19.02 -12.78 21.94
CA ASP A 63 -19.61 -11.45 21.96
C ASP A 63 -19.09 -10.54 20.83
N VAL A 64 -17.83 -10.73 20.41
CA VAL A 64 -17.21 -9.93 19.33
C VAL A 64 -17.40 -10.54 17.95
N THR A 65 -17.88 -11.79 17.88
CA THR A 65 -17.99 -12.55 16.62
C THR A 65 -18.84 -11.85 15.54
N PRO A 66 -20.01 -11.25 15.84
CA PRO A 66 -20.79 -10.53 14.83
C PRO A 66 -20.02 -9.37 14.21
N ARG A 67 -19.39 -8.53 15.04
CA ARG A 67 -18.58 -7.38 14.61
C ARG A 67 -17.35 -7.83 13.81
N PHE A 68 -16.67 -8.86 14.26
CA PHE A 68 -15.49 -9.40 13.55
C PHE A 68 -15.85 -10.05 12.22
N THR A 69 -17.06 -10.58 12.06
CA THR A 69 -17.55 -11.11 10.79
C THR A 69 -17.76 -10.00 9.76
N GLU A 70 -18.27 -8.83 10.18
CA GLU A 70 -18.36 -7.63 9.34
C GLU A 70 -16.97 -7.14 8.93
N LEU A 71 -16.08 -6.95 9.92
CA LEU A 71 -14.70 -6.50 9.69
C LEU A 71 -13.94 -7.43 8.73
N ARG A 72 -14.18 -8.75 8.80
CA ARG A 72 -13.56 -9.71 7.88
C ARG A 72 -13.85 -9.37 6.42
N GLY A 73 -15.09 -8.99 6.09
CA GLY A 73 -15.47 -8.62 4.74
C GLY A 73 -14.76 -7.34 4.26
N GLN A 74 -14.72 -6.32 5.13
CA GLN A 74 -14.06 -5.04 4.85
C GLN A 74 -12.55 -5.19 4.67
N ILE A 75 -11.89 -5.95 5.55
CA ILE A 75 -10.45 -6.22 5.48
C ILE A 75 -10.10 -7.01 4.21
N GLU A 76 -10.91 -7.99 3.82
CA GLU A 76 -10.67 -8.76 2.60
C GLU A 76 -10.78 -7.90 1.34
N GLU A 77 -11.77 -7.02 1.28
CA GLU A 77 -11.90 -6.07 0.16
C GLU A 77 -10.69 -5.13 0.08
N LEU A 78 -10.27 -4.56 1.21
CA LEU A 78 -9.10 -3.67 1.28
C LEU A 78 -7.80 -4.40 0.92
N ARG A 79 -7.63 -5.64 1.40
CA ARG A 79 -6.49 -6.51 1.06
C ARG A 79 -6.42 -6.76 -0.45
N SER A 80 -7.54 -7.04 -1.10
CA SER A 80 -7.60 -7.24 -2.56
C SER A 80 -7.16 -5.98 -3.29
N LYS A 81 -7.74 -4.82 -2.93
CA LYS A 81 -7.39 -3.53 -3.54
C LYS A 81 -5.91 -3.18 -3.37
N LEU A 82 -5.35 -3.38 -2.16
CA LEU A 82 -3.92 -3.17 -1.90
C LEU A 82 -3.03 -4.12 -2.71
N THR A 83 -3.48 -5.36 -2.93
CA THR A 83 -2.75 -6.32 -3.76
C THR A 83 -2.73 -5.89 -5.23
N GLU A 84 -3.83 -5.36 -5.76
CA GLU A 84 -3.90 -4.81 -7.12
C GLU A 84 -2.93 -3.64 -7.32
N ARG A 85 -2.82 -2.75 -6.30
CA ARG A 85 -1.91 -1.60 -6.34
C ARG A 85 -0.44 -1.97 -6.54
N ILE A 86 -0.03 -3.21 -6.23
CA ILE A 86 1.35 -3.68 -6.46
C ILE A 86 1.71 -3.62 -7.94
N ASP A 87 0.84 -4.15 -8.79
CA ASP A 87 1.02 -4.14 -10.25
C ASP A 87 0.74 -2.74 -10.84
N ASP A 88 -0.27 -2.03 -10.31
CA ASP A 88 -0.67 -0.72 -10.81
C ASP A 88 0.44 0.32 -10.69
N ASP A 89 1.24 0.29 -9.62
CA ASP A 89 2.39 1.20 -9.45
C ASP A 89 3.41 1.01 -10.58
N THR A 90 3.73 -0.25 -10.89
CA THR A 90 4.64 -0.58 -11.98
C THR A 90 4.05 -0.21 -13.34
N ALA A 91 2.74 -0.37 -13.53
CA ALA A 91 2.06 0.04 -14.75
C ALA A 91 2.10 1.57 -14.95
N ALA A 92 1.79 2.34 -13.91
CA ALA A 92 1.84 3.80 -13.93
C ALA A 92 3.26 4.31 -14.22
N PHE A 93 4.27 3.74 -13.55
CA PHE A 93 5.67 4.09 -13.80
C PHE A 93 6.10 3.78 -15.25
N ASN A 94 5.71 2.62 -15.78
CA ASN A 94 6.01 2.26 -17.16
C ASN A 94 5.33 3.19 -18.16
N ARG A 95 4.11 3.65 -17.86
CA ARG A 95 3.40 4.64 -18.69
C ARG A 95 4.11 6.00 -18.68
N MET A 96 4.52 6.50 -17.52
CA MET A 96 5.32 7.74 -17.43
C MET A 96 6.60 7.64 -18.27
N ARG A 97 7.28 6.49 -18.19
CA ARG A 97 8.50 6.24 -18.97
C ARG A 97 8.22 6.15 -20.48
N ALA A 98 7.08 5.62 -20.89
CA ALA A 98 6.67 5.57 -22.29
C ALA A 98 6.33 6.98 -22.81
N ALA A 99 5.56 7.75 -22.05
CA ALA A 99 5.20 9.15 -22.36
C ALA A 99 6.45 10.02 -22.55
N ALA A 100 7.44 9.88 -21.66
CA ALA A 100 8.70 10.62 -21.74
C ALA A 100 9.52 10.34 -23.03
N LYS A 101 9.27 9.19 -23.68
CA LYS A 101 9.96 8.76 -24.92
C LYS A 101 9.21 9.12 -26.20
N LEU A 102 8.02 9.71 -26.10
CA LEU A 102 7.29 10.15 -27.28
C LEU A 102 8.13 11.16 -28.09
N PRO A 103 7.98 11.15 -29.44
CA PRO A 103 8.69 12.08 -30.31
C PRO A 103 8.22 13.52 -30.05
N GLU A 104 9.04 14.48 -30.45
CA GLU A 104 8.80 15.91 -30.22
C GLU A 104 9.30 16.77 -31.40
N ARG A 105 9.14 16.25 -32.62
CA ARG A 105 9.76 16.81 -33.84
C ARG A 105 9.04 18.06 -34.35
N ASP A 106 7.73 18.17 -34.11
CA ASP A 106 6.91 19.30 -34.50
C ASP A 106 6.00 19.79 -33.34
N ASP A 107 5.23 20.85 -33.58
CA ASP A 107 4.33 21.42 -32.57
C ASP A 107 3.18 20.50 -32.17
N VAL A 108 2.75 19.58 -33.05
CA VAL A 108 1.68 18.63 -32.76
C VAL A 108 2.21 17.54 -31.84
N GLU A 109 3.34 16.93 -32.19
CA GLU A 109 4.00 15.90 -31.38
C GLU A 109 4.40 16.44 -30.01
N ARG A 110 4.88 17.69 -29.92
CA ARG A 110 5.20 18.33 -28.63
C ARG A 110 3.97 18.44 -27.73
N LYS A 111 2.81 18.83 -28.28
CA LYS A 111 1.57 18.93 -27.50
C LYS A 111 1.03 17.57 -27.09
N GLU A 112 1.10 16.57 -27.96
CA GLU A 112 0.68 15.19 -27.65
C GLU A 112 1.56 14.59 -26.54
N LYS A 113 2.89 14.76 -26.64
CA LYS A 113 3.82 14.32 -25.61
C LYS A 113 3.55 15.00 -24.27
N GLU A 114 3.33 16.31 -24.26
CA GLU A 114 3.02 17.07 -23.04
C GLU A 114 1.72 16.57 -22.39
N ALA A 115 0.65 16.40 -23.18
CA ALA A 115 -0.62 15.89 -22.68
C ALA A 115 -0.50 14.47 -22.10
N GLU A 116 0.20 13.56 -22.80
CA GLU A 116 0.40 12.19 -22.33
C GLU A 116 1.30 12.13 -21.10
N LEU A 117 2.33 12.99 -21.00
CA LEU A 117 3.18 13.06 -19.82
C LEU A 117 2.41 13.55 -18.59
N ILE A 118 1.54 14.55 -18.75
CA ILE A 118 0.67 15.03 -17.66
C ILE A 118 -0.30 13.93 -17.23
N ALA A 119 -0.95 13.24 -18.18
CA ALA A 119 -1.88 12.15 -17.89
C ALA A 119 -1.19 10.98 -17.16
N ALA A 120 -0.02 10.55 -17.65
CA ALA A 120 0.76 9.48 -17.03
C ALA A 120 1.30 9.89 -15.64
N THR A 121 1.72 11.14 -15.47
CA THR A 121 2.17 11.65 -14.17
C THR A 121 1.02 11.70 -13.17
N ARG A 122 -0.19 12.04 -13.62
CA ARG A 122 -1.38 12.00 -12.78
C ARG A 122 -1.66 10.59 -12.27
N GLU A 123 -1.56 9.57 -13.12
CA GLU A 123 -1.65 8.18 -12.67
C GLU A 123 -0.54 7.79 -11.69
N GLY A 124 0.68 8.28 -11.93
CA GLY A 124 1.81 8.13 -11.00
C GLY A 124 1.60 8.83 -9.63
N VAL A 125 0.63 9.73 -9.51
CA VAL A 125 0.21 10.36 -8.26
C VAL A 125 -1.01 9.65 -7.66
N ASP A 126 -2.00 9.31 -8.49
CA ASP A 126 -3.27 8.72 -8.06
C ASP A 126 -3.10 7.29 -7.52
N VAL A 127 -2.21 6.48 -8.10
CA VAL A 127 -1.94 5.11 -7.64
C VAL A 127 -1.34 5.08 -6.22
N PRO A 128 -0.27 5.83 -5.91
CA PRO A 128 0.24 5.89 -4.54
C PRO A 128 -0.70 6.63 -3.57
N GLU A 129 -1.49 7.62 -4.02
CA GLU A 129 -2.52 8.23 -3.16
C GLU A 129 -3.56 7.19 -2.74
N SER A 130 -4.07 6.43 -3.71
CA SER A 130 -5.01 5.32 -3.47
C SER A 130 -4.40 4.28 -2.51
N THR A 131 -3.12 3.94 -2.69
CA THR A 131 -2.41 3.00 -1.80
C THR A 131 -2.30 3.54 -0.37
N MET A 132 -1.97 4.82 -0.21
CA MET A 132 -1.91 5.50 1.09
C MET A 132 -3.27 5.49 1.78
N SER A 133 -4.33 5.86 1.05
CA SER A 133 -5.70 5.88 1.54
C SER A 133 -6.19 4.49 1.97
N LEU A 134 -5.92 3.45 1.17
CA LEU A 134 -6.27 2.07 1.50
C LEU A 134 -5.52 1.56 2.74
N CYS A 135 -4.23 1.90 2.88
CA CYS A 135 -3.46 1.58 4.08
C CYS A 135 -4.06 2.25 5.32
N LEU A 136 -4.43 3.53 5.23
CA LEU A 136 -5.05 4.27 6.34
C LEU A 136 -6.41 3.68 6.72
N GLN A 137 -7.29 3.44 5.74
CA GLN A 137 -8.60 2.82 5.97
C GLN A 137 -8.48 1.46 6.65
N THR A 138 -7.52 0.63 6.23
CA THR A 138 -7.26 -0.66 6.85
C THR A 138 -6.72 -0.50 8.28
N LEU A 139 -5.81 0.45 8.49
CA LEU A 139 -5.19 0.73 9.77
C LEU A 139 -6.20 1.23 10.82
N GLU A 140 -7.27 1.91 10.41
CA GLU A 140 -8.35 2.36 11.29
C GLU A 140 -9.04 1.22 12.05
N PHE A 141 -9.01 -0.01 11.52
CA PHE A 141 -9.55 -1.19 12.21
C PHE A 141 -8.58 -1.82 13.21
N ALA A 142 -7.28 -1.52 13.11
CA ALA A 142 -6.25 -2.19 13.91
C ALA A 142 -6.42 -2.03 15.43
N PRO A 143 -6.81 -0.86 15.99
CA PRO A 143 -7.02 -0.73 17.44
C PRO A 143 -8.14 -1.64 17.96
N GLU A 144 -9.28 -1.69 17.27
CA GLU A 144 -10.41 -2.55 17.66
C GLU A 144 -10.02 -4.03 17.60
N ILE A 145 -9.33 -4.43 16.53
CA ILE A 145 -8.87 -5.81 16.34
C ILE A 145 -7.82 -6.19 17.41
N ALA A 146 -6.90 -5.29 17.74
CA ALA A 146 -5.89 -5.53 18.78
C ALA A 146 -6.50 -5.59 20.18
N GLU A 147 -7.53 -4.78 20.46
CA GLU A 147 -8.18 -4.72 21.77
C GLU A 147 -9.08 -5.94 22.01
N CYS A 148 -9.96 -6.23 21.05
CA CYS A 148 -11.05 -7.19 21.21
C CYS A 148 -10.74 -8.58 20.60
N GLY A 149 -9.67 -8.68 19.82
CA GLY A 149 -9.26 -9.91 19.15
C GLY A 149 -8.64 -10.94 20.07
N ASN A 150 -8.32 -12.09 19.48
CA ASN A 150 -7.62 -13.17 20.14
C ASN A 150 -6.29 -12.70 20.74
N VAL A 151 -6.16 -12.83 22.07
CA VAL A 151 -4.99 -12.33 22.81
C VAL A 151 -3.69 -13.02 22.39
N ASN A 152 -3.78 -14.30 21.98
CA ASN A 152 -2.63 -15.07 21.50
C ASN A 152 -2.10 -14.60 20.14
N THR A 153 -2.77 -13.66 19.49
CA THR A 153 -2.38 -13.08 18.19
C THR A 153 -2.21 -11.56 18.29
N VAL A 154 -2.03 -11.03 19.49
CA VAL A 154 -1.87 -9.58 19.70
C VAL A 154 -0.59 -9.04 19.06
N SER A 155 0.49 -9.83 19.03
CA SER A 155 1.72 -9.49 18.31
C SER A 155 1.51 -9.38 16.80
N ASP A 156 0.61 -10.19 16.25
CA ASP A 156 0.25 -10.15 14.83
C ASP A 156 -0.51 -8.87 14.51
N ALA A 157 -1.45 -8.45 15.36
CA ALA A 157 -2.15 -7.17 15.22
C ALA A 157 -1.18 -5.97 15.29
N GLY A 158 -0.20 -6.01 16.19
CA GLY A 158 0.87 -5.00 16.26
C GLY A 158 1.71 -4.96 14.98
N THR A 159 2.21 -6.11 14.53
CA THR A 159 2.99 -6.22 13.28
C THR A 159 2.19 -5.72 12.08
N ALA A 160 0.90 -6.04 12.02
CA ALA A 160 0.02 -5.59 10.96
C ALA A 160 -0.09 -4.07 10.89
N ALA A 161 -0.24 -3.41 12.05
CA ALA A 161 -0.32 -1.95 12.14
C ALA A 161 0.98 -1.27 11.66
N GLU A 162 2.15 -1.83 12.01
CA GLU A 162 3.45 -1.32 11.53
C GLU A 162 3.60 -1.46 10.01
N LEU A 163 3.19 -2.61 9.44
CA LEU A 163 3.23 -2.85 7.99
C LEU A 163 2.30 -1.90 7.23
N LEU A 164 1.11 -1.63 7.77
CA LEU A 164 0.16 -0.67 7.19
C LEU A 164 0.71 0.76 7.26
N LEU A 165 1.36 1.15 8.36
CA LEU A 165 2.00 2.46 8.45
C LEU A 165 3.19 2.58 7.51
N ALA A 166 4.02 1.55 7.38
CA ALA A 166 5.11 1.53 6.41
C ALA A 166 4.60 1.65 4.97
N GLY A 167 3.49 0.96 4.64
CA GLY A 167 2.80 1.10 3.35
C GLY A 167 2.26 2.51 3.13
N LEU A 168 1.59 3.10 4.13
CA LEU A 168 1.09 4.47 4.08
C LEU A 168 2.21 5.49 3.86
N GLU A 169 3.26 5.44 4.68
CA GLU A 169 4.41 6.36 4.61
C GLU A 169 5.18 6.20 3.29
N GLY A 170 5.40 4.97 2.84
CA GLY A 170 6.03 4.68 1.56
C GLY A 170 5.21 5.22 0.39
N ALA A 171 3.90 4.99 0.38
CA ALA A 171 3.00 5.50 -0.64
C ALA A 171 2.94 7.03 -0.64
N ALA A 172 2.88 7.67 0.54
CA ALA A 172 2.93 9.12 0.67
C ALA A 172 4.21 9.72 0.07
N MET A 173 5.37 9.08 0.23
CA MET A 173 6.61 9.53 -0.42
C MET A 173 6.52 9.43 -1.95
N ASN A 174 5.87 8.39 -2.49
CA ASN A 174 5.65 8.22 -3.92
C ASN A 174 4.63 9.23 -4.49
N VAL A 175 3.62 9.65 -3.72
CA VAL A 175 2.78 10.81 -4.07
C VAL A 175 3.67 12.05 -4.19
N LEU A 176 4.40 12.39 -3.12
CA LEU A 176 5.14 13.65 -3.02
C LEU A 176 6.24 13.81 -4.08
N ILE A 177 6.91 12.72 -4.48
CA ILE A 177 7.96 12.78 -5.51
C ILE A 177 7.40 13.02 -6.92
N ASN A 178 6.16 12.60 -7.18
CA ASN A 178 5.53 12.77 -8.49
C ASN A 178 4.74 14.08 -8.61
N LEU A 179 4.34 14.72 -7.50
CA LEU A 179 3.62 16.01 -7.52
C LEU A 179 4.27 17.12 -8.34
N PRO A 180 5.61 17.31 -8.36
CA PRO A 180 6.23 18.36 -9.17
C PRO A 180 6.01 18.21 -10.68
N GLY A 181 5.62 17.02 -11.15
CA GLY A 181 5.28 16.79 -12.55
C GLY A 181 3.84 17.15 -12.92
N LEU A 182 3.01 17.58 -11.95
CA LEU A 182 1.65 18.07 -12.18
C LEU A 182 1.60 19.61 -12.23
N PRO A 183 0.56 20.19 -12.86
CA PRO A 183 0.27 21.62 -12.74
C PRO A 183 0.17 22.07 -11.28
N ALA A 184 0.81 23.21 -10.96
CA ALA A 184 1.01 23.65 -9.58
C ALA A 184 -0.31 23.83 -8.79
N ASP A 185 -1.36 24.28 -9.47
CA ASP A 185 -2.72 24.48 -8.95
C ASP A 185 -3.40 23.17 -8.52
N GLN A 186 -2.89 22.02 -8.97
CA GLN A 186 -3.44 20.69 -8.65
C GLN A 186 -2.70 19.98 -7.51
N THR A 187 -1.61 20.54 -6.99
CA THR A 187 -0.74 19.83 -6.02
C THR A 187 -1.11 20.04 -4.55
N SER A 188 -1.83 21.13 -4.24
CA SER A 188 -2.07 21.54 -2.84
C SER A 188 -2.98 20.57 -2.07
N ALA A 189 -4.00 20.02 -2.73
CA ALA A 189 -4.91 19.04 -2.16
C ALA A 189 -4.17 17.76 -1.74
N TYR A 190 -3.37 17.18 -2.65
CA TYR A 190 -2.57 15.99 -2.36
C TYR A 190 -1.61 16.20 -1.19
N ARG A 191 -0.95 17.37 -1.10
CA ARG A 191 -0.04 17.65 0.03
C ARG A 191 -0.78 17.63 1.36
N LYS A 192 -1.94 18.27 1.41
CA LYS A 192 -2.79 18.28 2.61
C LYS A 192 -3.25 16.87 2.98
N GLU A 193 -3.73 16.11 2.00
CA GLU A 193 -4.17 14.72 2.21
C GLU A 193 -3.04 13.83 2.73
N VAL A 194 -1.84 13.96 2.16
CA VAL A 194 -0.64 13.26 2.63
C VAL A 194 -0.32 13.62 4.08
N ASP A 195 -0.29 14.90 4.43
CA ASP A 195 0.04 15.33 5.79
C ASP A 195 -0.99 14.85 6.82
N ASP A 196 -2.28 14.96 6.47
CA ASP A 196 -3.39 14.50 7.31
C ASP A 196 -3.35 12.98 7.50
N ALA A 197 -3.17 12.21 6.41
CA ALA A 197 -3.10 10.75 6.44
C ALA A 197 -1.92 10.25 7.27
N ARG A 198 -0.73 10.82 7.07
CA ARG A 198 0.48 10.47 7.83
C ARG A 198 0.32 10.77 9.32
N LYS A 199 -0.22 11.94 9.67
CA LYS A 199 -0.48 12.31 11.07
C LYS A 199 -1.46 11.33 11.73
N ARG A 200 -2.56 11.01 11.03
CA ARG A 200 -3.59 10.09 11.52
C ARG A 200 -3.04 8.66 11.66
N GLY A 201 -2.34 8.16 10.65
CA GLY A 201 -1.75 6.83 10.66
C GLY A 201 -0.77 6.63 11.82
N ARG A 202 0.15 7.58 12.05
CA ARG A 202 1.07 7.53 13.20
C ARG A 202 0.35 7.51 14.54
N ALA A 203 -0.69 8.32 14.70
CA ALA A 203 -1.48 8.35 15.93
C ALA A 203 -2.20 7.01 16.17
N ILE A 204 -2.73 6.38 15.12
CA ILE A 204 -3.38 5.07 15.23
C ILE A 204 -2.37 3.99 15.63
N VAL A 205 -1.19 3.93 14.99
CA VAL A 205 -0.16 2.95 15.36
C VAL A 205 0.30 3.12 16.80
N GLU A 206 0.44 4.36 17.28
CA GLU A 206 0.84 4.59 18.67
C GLU A 206 -0.21 4.07 19.66
N ASN A 207 -1.50 4.20 19.32
CA ASN A 207 -2.57 3.57 20.09
C ASN A 207 -2.46 2.03 20.06
N VAL A 208 -2.25 1.43 18.89
CA VAL A 208 -2.06 -0.03 18.76
C VAL A 208 -0.86 -0.50 19.59
N ARG A 209 0.28 0.19 19.53
CA ARG A 209 1.46 -0.11 20.35
C ARG A 209 1.14 -0.10 21.84
N SER A 210 0.36 0.87 22.32
CA SER A 210 -0.09 0.94 23.70
C SER A 210 -0.95 -0.27 24.09
N ILE A 211 -1.91 -0.64 23.24
CA ILE A 211 -2.78 -1.81 23.44
C ILE A 211 -1.94 -3.10 23.49
N VAL A 212 -1.10 -3.31 22.47
CA VAL A 212 -0.24 -4.49 22.33
C VAL A 212 0.73 -4.59 23.51
N GLY A 213 1.38 -3.47 23.87
CA GLY A 213 2.33 -3.42 24.98
C GLY A 213 1.70 -3.82 26.31
N LYS A 214 0.46 -3.41 26.59
CA LYS A 214 -0.27 -3.83 27.80
C LYS A 214 -0.61 -5.33 27.79
N LYS A 215 -0.99 -5.89 26.64
CA LYS A 215 -1.42 -7.29 26.53
C LYS A 215 -0.25 -8.28 26.44
N LEU A 216 0.93 -7.86 25.97
CA LEU A 216 2.12 -8.72 25.92
C LEU A 216 2.74 -8.98 27.30
N VAL A 217 2.46 -8.12 28.28
CA VAL A 217 3.00 -8.21 29.64
C VAL A 217 1.96 -8.69 30.67
N ALA A 218 0.76 -9.02 30.21
CA ALA A 218 -0.36 -9.52 31.02
C ALA A 218 -0.38 -11.05 31.06
#